data_AF-A0A0N4WY71-F1
#
_entry.id   AF-A0A0N4WY71-F1
#
_cell.length_a   1.000
_cell.length_b   1.000
_cell.length_c   1.000
_cell.angle_alpha   90.00
_cell.angle_beta   90.00
_cell.angle_gamma   90.00
#
_symmetry.space_group_name_H-M   'P 1'
#
loop_
_entity.id
_entity.type
_entity.pdbx_description
1 polymer ?
#
loop_
_entity_poly.entity_id
_entity_poly.type
_entity_poly.pdbx_seq_one_letter_code
_entity_poly.pdbx_strand_id
1 'polypeptide(L)'
;MELNRGHFRAITFYNFRRGLTQQQCMDELGSIFGDEAPSRISAYRWYSEFTRGRNSLEDEFRGGRPKSVVVPETAHAVHKLILRDRHVTYREIEATLIISGTSLHSFLHEHFTVKKFVGVGSHATSMRAPTHRLKQPHF
;
A
#
# COMPACT_ATOMS: atom_id res chain seq x y z
N MET A 1 0.04 12.62 23.96
CA MET A 1 -0.35 12.45 22.54
C MET A 1 0.90 11.99 21.81
N GLU A 2 0.87 10.87 21.09
CA GLU A 2 2.08 10.36 20.41
C GLU A 2 2.35 11.14 19.12
N LEU A 3 3.56 11.70 19.00
CA LEU A 3 3.99 12.38 17.80
C LEU A 3 4.49 11.36 16.77
N ASN A 4 4.05 11.52 15.52
CA ASN A 4 4.46 10.68 14.41
C ASN A 4 5.14 11.53 13.32
N ARG A 5 5.70 10.86 12.32
CA ARG A 5 6.41 11.52 11.21
C ARG A 5 5.54 12.49 10.42
N GLY A 6 4.24 12.22 10.31
CA GLY A 6 3.27 13.10 9.66
C GLY A 6 3.10 14.41 10.41
N HIS A 7 3.01 14.36 11.75
CA HIS A 7 2.91 15.56 12.59
C HIS A 7 4.10 16.50 12.39
N PHE A 8 5.32 15.96 12.38
CA PHE A 8 6.51 16.77 12.17
C PHE A 8 6.59 17.40 10.78
N ARG A 9 6.04 16.75 9.74
CA ARG A 9 5.92 17.35 8.40
C ARG A 9 4.95 18.51 8.39
N ALA A 10 3.80 18.37 9.05
CA ALA A 10 2.82 19.44 9.18
C ALA A 10 3.41 20.65 9.91
N ILE A 11 4.15 20.43 11.00
CA ILE A 11 4.84 21.50 11.73
C ILE A 11 5.93 22.15 10.86
N THR A 12 6.71 21.35 10.14
CA THR A 12 7.72 21.87 9.19
C THR A 12 7.08 22.74 8.11
N PHE A 13 5.93 22.30 7.56
CA PHE A 13 5.18 23.08 6.57
C PHE A 13 4.62 24.37 7.15
N TYR A 14 4.06 24.33 8.36
CA TYR A 14 3.59 25.50 9.07
C TYR A 14 4.72 26.52 9.27
N ASN A 15 5.90 26.08 9.71
CA ASN A 15 7.07 26.94 9.89
C ASN A 15 7.60 27.51 8.58
N PHE A 16 7.61 26.72 7.50
CA PHE A 16 7.92 27.20 6.16
C PHE A 16 6.94 28.31 5.72
N ARG A 17 5.63 28.12 5.95
CA ARG A 17 4.60 29.13 5.64
C ARG A 17 4.73 30.40 6.47
N ARG A 18 5.28 30.33 7.68
CA ARG A 18 5.63 31.49 8.52
C ARG A 18 6.86 32.26 8.00
N GLY A 19 7.59 31.72 7.03
CA GLY A 19 8.82 32.33 6.52
C GLY A 19 10.04 32.09 7.40
N LEU A 20 10.00 31.10 8.30
CA LEU A 20 11.18 30.70 9.07
C LEU A 20 12.20 30.09 8.13
N THR A 21 13.48 30.42 8.34
CA THR A 21 14.57 29.76 7.63
C THR A 21 14.66 28.28 8.03
N GLN A 22 15.33 27.49 7.20
CA GLN A 22 15.54 26.07 7.47
C GLN A 22 16.19 25.83 8.84
N GLN A 23 17.19 26.64 9.21
CA GLN A 23 17.89 26.53 10.50
C GLN A 23 16.94 26.85 11.67
N GLN A 24 16.20 27.96 11.60
CA GLN A 24 15.24 28.34 12.64
C GLN A 24 14.13 27.30 12.83
N CYS A 25 13.64 26.71 11.73
CA CYS A 25 12.66 25.63 11.81
C CYS A 25 13.20 24.43 12.58
N MET A 26 14.49 24.11 12.46
CA MET A 26 15.10 22.98 13.18
C MET A 26 15.32 23.31 14.65
N ASP A 27 15.77 24.53 14.93
CA ASP A 27 16.01 24.99 16.30
C ASP A 27 14.68 25.01 17.08
N GLU A 28 13.59 25.42 16.45
CA GLU A 28 12.24 25.36 17.03
C GLU A 28 11.76 23.91 17.26
N LEU A 29 11.93 23.03 16.26
CA LEU A 29 11.58 21.61 16.40
C LEU A 29 12.40 20.94 17.53
N GLY A 30 13.69 21.20 17.60
CA GLY A 30 14.56 20.66 18.66
C GLY A 30 14.25 21.25 20.03
N SER A 31 13.99 22.55 20.11
CA SER A 31 13.67 23.23 21.38
C SER A 31 12.33 22.81 21.97
N ILE A 32 11.34 22.46 21.14
CA ILE A 32 10.01 22.06 21.60
C ILE A 32 9.93 20.56 21.86
N PHE A 33 10.50 19.74 20.98
CA PHE A 33 10.28 18.28 20.98
C PHE A 33 11.48 17.47 21.48
N GLY A 34 12.66 18.09 21.69
CA GLY A 34 13.84 17.42 22.23
C GLY A 34 14.19 16.12 21.49
N ASP A 35 14.22 15.01 22.22
CA ASP A 35 14.55 13.69 21.68
C ASP A 35 13.48 13.11 20.75
N GLU A 36 12.23 13.59 20.84
CA GLU A 36 11.15 13.18 19.93
C GLU A 36 11.24 13.91 18.59
N ALA A 37 12.06 14.96 18.48
CA ALA A 37 12.20 15.76 17.27
C ALA A 37 12.69 14.91 16.09
N PRO A 38 12.26 15.22 14.86
CA PRO A 38 12.78 14.55 13.68
C PRO A 38 14.28 14.83 13.53
N SER A 39 15.01 13.87 12.96
CA SER A 39 16.42 14.10 12.65
C SER A 39 16.58 15.29 11.71
N ARG A 40 17.68 16.05 11.89
CA ARG A 40 18.00 17.21 11.03
C ARG A 40 17.88 16.85 9.55
N ILE A 41 18.45 15.73 9.12
CA ILE A 41 18.39 15.27 7.71
C ILE A 41 16.94 15.15 7.21
N SER A 42 16.05 14.56 8.02
CA SER A 42 14.65 14.35 7.63
C SER A 42 13.91 15.67 7.46
N ALA A 43 14.08 16.57 8.41
CA ALA A 43 13.40 17.85 8.41
C ALA A 43 13.98 18.82 7.36
N TYR A 44 15.29 18.77 7.09
CA TYR A 44 15.91 19.45 5.94
C TYR A 44 15.33 18.98 4.62
N ARG A 45 15.17 17.67 4.44
CA ARG A 45 14.57 17.10 3.22
C ARG A 45 13.18 17.67 2.99
N TRP A 46 12.31 17.64 4.00
CA TRP A 46 10.95 18.16 3.89
C TRP A 46 10.90 19.66 3.63
N TYR A 47 11.73 20.44 4.32
CA TYR A 47 11.83 21.87 4.07
C TYR A 47 12.21 22.16 2.61
N SER A 48 13.23 21.47 2.08
CA SER A 48 13.65 21.60 0.68
C SER A 48 12.54 21.21 -0.31
N GLU A 49 11.76 20.18 -0.01
CA GLU A 49 10.61 19.79 -0.83
C GLU A 49 9.53 20.87 -0.87
N PHE A 50 9.25 21.54 0.26
CA PHE A 50 8.31 22.66 0.28
C PHE A 50 8.83 23.86 -0.51
N THR A 51 10.12 24.16 -0.42
CA THR A 51 10.77 25.18 -1.27
C THR A 51 10.67 24.84 -2.76
N ARG A 52 10.67 23.55 -3.13
CA ARG A 52 10.46 23.07 -4.52
C ARG A 52 8.99 23.08 -4.95
N GLY A 53 8.07 23.56 -4.11
CA GLY A 53 6.65 23.67 -4.45
C GLY A 53 5.81 22.43 -4.14
N ARG A 54 6.32 21.48 -3.33
CA ARG A 54 5.51 20.35 -2.86
C ARG A 54 4.32 20.86 -2.04
N ASN A 55 3.12 20.38 -2.37
CA ASN A 55 1.86 20.77 -1.72
C ASN A 55 1.23 19.63 -0.87
N SER A 56 1.86 18.46 -0.80
CA SER A 56 1.40 17.32 -0.01
C SER A 56 2.32 17.06 1.19
N LEU A 57 1.72 16.66 2.32
CA LEU A 57 2.40 16.21 3.55
C LEU A 57 2.62 14.70 3.58
N GLU A 58 1.99 13.98 2.65
CA GLU A 58 2.11 12.53 2.56
C GLU A 58 3.42 12.16 1.87
N ASP A 59 3.97 11.00 2.24
CA ASP A 59 5.07 10.45 1.44
C ASP A 59 4.50 10.13 0.06
N GLU A 60 5.23 10.56 -0.96
CA GLU A 60 4.97 10.10 -2.32
C GLU A 60 5.03 8.57 -2.32
N PHE A 61 4.11 7.94 -3.06
CA PHE A 61 4.05 6.49 -3.14
C PHE A 61 5.42 5.97 -3.58
N ARG A 62 6.18 5.41 -2.64
CA ARG A 62 7.44 4.75 -2.95
C ARG A 62 7.07 3.42 -3.56
N GLY A 63 7.06 3.38 -4.89
CA GLY A 63 7.08 2.15 -5.64
C GLY A 63 8.32 1.34 -5.24
N GLY A 64 8.19 0.51 -4.21
CA GLY A 64 9.02 -0.68 -4.07
C GLY A 64 8.74 -1.62 -5.24
N ARG A 65 9.42 -2.78 -5.27
CA ARG A 65 9.15 -3.84 -6.24
C ARG A 65 7.63 -3.96 -6.42
N PRO A 66 7.08 -3.77 -7.64
CA PRO A 66 5.67 -3.95 -7.84
C PRO A 66 5.35 -5.35 -7.35
N LYS A 67 4.49 -5.46 -6.33
CA LYS A 67 3.56 -6.59 -6.32
C LYS A 67 2.80 -6.39 -7.61
N SER A 68 3.16 -7.22 -8.61
CA SER A 68 2.63 -7.25 -9.98
C SER A 68 1.53 -6.22 -10.17
N VAL A 69 1.78 -5.16 -10.95
CA VAL A 69 0.70 -4.29 -11.44
C VAL A 69 -0.27 -5.21 -12.17
N VAL A 70 -1.26 -5.72 -11.45
CA VAL A 70 -2.30 -6.55 -12.01
C VAL A 70 -3.19 -5.56 -12.71
N VAL A 71 -2.99 -5.51 -14.03
CA VAL A 71 -3.85 -4.84 -14.98
C VAL A 71 -5.30 -5.15 -14.57
N PRO A 72 -6.14 -4.15 -14.28
CA PRO A 72 -7.51 -4.37 -13.75
C PRO A 72 -8.32 -5.40 -14.55
N GLU A 73 -8.04 -5.50 -15.85
CA GLU A 73 -8.58 -6.49 -16.78
C GLU A 73 -8.21 -7.92 -16.38
N THR A 74 -6.97 -8.19 -15.99
CA THR A 74 -6.55 -9.51 -15.48
C THR A 74 -7.20 -9.84 -14.13
N ALA A 75 -7.35 -8.86 -13.24
CA ALA A 75 -8.06 -9.07 -11.97
C ALA A 75 -9.52 -9.45 -12.19
N HIS A 76 -10.18 -8.74 -13.12
CA HIS A 76 -11.55 -9.01 -13.51
C HIS A 76 -11.71 -10.38 -14.19
N ALA A 77 -10.74 -10.79 -15.02
CA ALA A 77 -10.73 -12.09 -15.68
C ALA A 77 -10.57 -13.26 -14.68
N VAL A 78 -9.66 -13.15 -13.71
CA VAL A 78 -9.52 -14.15 -12.63
C VAL A 78 -10.81 -14.25 -11.83
N HIS A 79 -11.41 -13.12 -11.45
CA HIS A 79 -12.68 -13.09 -10.71
C HIS A 79 -13.81 -13.76 -11.50
N LYS A 80 -13.90 -13.52 -12.80
CA LYS A 80 -14.87 -14.19 -13.69
C LYS A 80 -14.67 -15.70 -13.76
N LEU A 81 -13.44 -16.18 -13.84
CA LEU A 81 -13.15 -17.62 -13.88
C LEU A 81 -13.57 -18.31 -12.58
N ILE A 82 -13.24 -17.73 -11.42
CA ILE A 82 -13.61 -18.26 -10.11
C ILE A 82 -15.13 -18.26 -9.89
N LEU A 83 -15.82 -17.22 -10.35
CA LEU A 83 -17.28 -17.15 -10.26
C LEU A 83 -17.98 -18.16 -11.18
N ARG A 84 -17.43 -18.38 -12.38
CA ARG A 84 -18.00 -19.29 -13.37
C ARG A 84 -17.83 -20.75 -12.95
N ASP A 85 -16.67 -21.09 -12.40
CA ASP A 85 -16.39 -22.43 -11.90
C ASP A 85 -15.70 -22.36 -10.53
N ARG A 86 -16.42 -22.79 -9.50
CA ARG A 86 -15.92 -22.86 -8.13
C ARG A 86 -14.83 -23.92 -7.92
N HIS A 87 -14.63 -24.81 -8.88
CA HIS A 87 -13.62 -25.88 -8.84
C HIS A 87 -12.37 -25.55 -9.65
N VAL A 88 -12.29 -24.37 -10.27
CA VAL A 88 -11.14 -23.95 -11.05
C VAL A 88 -9.85 -23.99 -10.23
N THR A 89 -8.81 -24.60 -10.81
CA THR A 89 -7.50 -24.79 -10.20
C THR A 89 -6.53 -23.69 -10.60
N TYR A 90 -5.45 -23.54 -9.83
CA TYR A 90 -4.38 -22.57 -10.13
C TYR A 90 -3.82 -22.74 -11.55
N ARG A 91 -3.57 -23.99 -11.97
CA ARG A 91 -3.00 -24.29 -13.29
C ARG A 91 -3.92 -23.91 -14.43
N GLU A 92 -5.23 -24.09 -14.27
CA GLU A 92 -6.21 -23.73 -15.28
C GLU A 92 -6.27 -22.21 -15.46
N ILE A 93 -6.20 -21.44 -14.37
CA ILE A 93 -6.16 -19.97 -14.45
C ILE A 93 -4.85 -19.49 -15.09
N GLU A 94 -3.70 -20.06 -14.70
CA GLU A 94 -2.39 -19.76 -15.32
C GLU A 94 -2.43 -20.01 -16.83
N ALA A 95 -2.96 -21.15 -17.26
CA ALA A 95 -3.07 -21.51 -18.67
C ALA A 95 -4.07 -20.63 -19.44
N THR A 96 -5.19 -20.27 -18.82
CA THR A 96 -6.26 -19.49 -19.47
C THR A 96 -5.87 -18.02 -19.64
N LEU A 97 -5.20 -17.44 -18.64
CA LEU A 97 -4.85 -16.01 -18.63
C LEU A 97 -3.39 -15.76 -19.01
N ILE A 98 -2.59 -16.81 -19.22
CA ILE A 98 -1.15 -16.74 -19.53
C ILE A 98 -0.42 -15.89 -18.46
N ILE A 99 -0.76 -16.14 -17.20
CA ILE A 99 -0.16 -15.45 -16.04
C ILE A 99 0.80 -16.42 -15.36
N SER A 100 1.96 -15.93 -14.90
CA SER A 100 2.88 -16.76 -14.12
C SER A 100 2.23 -17.19 -12.79
N GLY A 101 2.47 -18.41 -12.36
CA GLY A 101 1.93 -18.90 -11.08
C GLY A 101 2.33 -18.06 -9.86
N THR A 102 3.50 -17.42 -9.91
CA THR A 102 3.94 -16.45 -8.90
C THR A 102 3.06 -15.21 -8.85
N SER A 103 2.65 -14.69 -10.00
CA SER A 103 1.77 -13.52 -10.11
C SER A 103 0.34 -13.87 -9.72
N LEU A 104 -0.15 -15.04 -10.15
CA LEU A 104 -1.46 -15.54 -9.73
C LEU A 104 -1.52 -15.79 -8.22
N HIS A 105 -0.48 -16.37 -7.63
CA HIS A 105 -0.40 -16.60 -6.19
C HIS A 105 -0.41 -15.30 -5.40
N SER A 106 0.39 -14.32 -5.82
CA SER A 106 0.43 -12.99 -5.18
C SER A 106 -0.92 -12.28 -5.30
N PHE A 107 -1.53 -12.33 -6.49
CA PHE A 107 -2.85 -11.75 -6.75
C PHE A 107 -3.94 -12.36 -5.88
N LEU A 108 -4.01 -13.69 -5.82
CA LEU A 108 -4.99 -14.38 -5.00
C LEU A 108 -4.78 -14.06 -3.54
N HIS A 109 -3.55 -14.04 -3.04
CA HIS A 109 -3.28 -13.69 -1.64
C HIS A 109 -3.70 -12.25 -1.29
N GLU A 110 -3.54 -11.30 -2.21
CA GLU A 110 -3.82 -9.88 -2.00
C GLU A 110 -5.31 -9.53 -2.17
N HIS A 111 -6.01 -10.19 -3.11
CA HIS A 111 -7.39 -9.85 -3.46
C HIS A 111 -8.44 -10.88 -2.99
N PHE A 112 -8.03 -12.11 -2.70
CA PHE A 112 -8.92 -13.18 -2.27
C PHE A 112 -8.41 -13.77 -0.95
N THR A 113 -9.19 -13.66 0.13
CA THR A 113 -8.86 -14.31 1.40
C THR A 113 -9.07 -15.82 1.28
N VAL A 114 -8.19 -16.52 0.57
CA VAL A 114 -8.29 -17.96 0.30
C VAL A 114 -7.98 -18.73 1.59
N LYS A 115 -9.02 -19.26 2.24
CA LYS A 115 -8.85 -20.22 3.33
C LYS A 115 -8.34 -21.54 2.74
N LYS A 116 -7.12 -21.91 3.13
CA LYS A 116 -6.46 -23.17 2.76
C LYS A 116 -7.30 -24.34 3.29
N PHE A 117 -7.90 -25.14 2.41
CA PHE A 117 -8.44 -26.45 2.78
C PHE A 117 -7.35 -27.50 2.55
N VAL A 118 -6.87 -28.11 3.63
CA VAL A 118 -5.99 -29.28 3.56
C VAL A 118 -6.88 -30.51 3.49
N GLY A 119 -7.08 -31.06 2.30
CA GLY A 119 -7.59 -32.41 2.11
C GLY A 119 -6.41 -33.38 2.03
N VAL A 120 -6.39 -34.40 2.88
CA VAL A 120 -5.37 -35.44 2.90
C VAL A 120 -5.54 -36.29 1.64
N GLY A 121 -4.60 -36.18 0.70
CA GLY A 121 -4.56 -36.93 -0.56
C GLY A 121 -3.94 -36.09 -1.67
N SER A 122 -2.82 -36.55 -2.21
CA SER A 122 -1.91 -35.84 -3.11
C SER A 122 -2.60 -35.05 -4.24
N HIS A 123 -2.23 -33.77 -4.35
CA HIS A 123 -2.38 -32.89 -5.53
C HIS A 123 -3.80 -32.54 -6.03
N ALA A 124 -4.64 -31.91 -5.21
CA ALA A 124 -5.75 -31.08 -5.71
C ALA A 124 -6.18 -30.01 -4.69
N THR A 125 -5.72 -28.77 -4.85
CA THR A 125 -6.14 -27.65 -4.00
C THR A 125 -7.27 -26.88 -4.67
N SER A 126 -8.53 -27.19 -4.32
CA SER A 126 -9.73 -26.46 -4.76
C SER A 126 -9.93 -25.19 -3.94
N MET A 127 -10.26 -24.08 -4.60
CA MET A 127 -10.48 -22.78 -3.95
C MET A 127 -11.97 -22.55 -3.67
N ARG A 128 -12.32 -22.06 -2.48
CA ARG A 128 -13.70 -21.73 -2.10
C ARG A 128 -13.82 -20.23 -1.82
N ALA A 129 -14.79 -19.57 -2.45
CA ALA A 129 -15.06 -18.15 -2.23
C ALA A 129 -15.50 -17.87 -0.77
N PRO A 130 -15.05 -16.77 -0.13
CA PRO A 130 -15.57 -16.36 1.16
C PRO A 130 -17.03 -15.90 1.03
N THR A 131 -17.94 -16.52 1.78
CA THR A 131 -19.27 -15.96 2.03
C THR A 131 -19.11 -14.79 2.98
N HIS A 132 -19.01 -13.56 2.46
CA HIS A 132 -19.37 -12.39 3.27
C HIS A 132 -20.15 -11.36 2.45
N ARG A 133 -21.27 -10.98 3.06
CA ARG A 133 -22.31 -10.07 2.61
C ARG A 133 -21.74 -8.74 2.09
N LEU A 134 -22.16 -8.37 0.89
CA LEU A 134 -21.90 -7.09 0.22
C LEU A 134 -22.07 -5.91 1.19
N LYS A 135 -21.03 -5.09 1.35
CA LYS A 135 -21.21 -3.65 1.54
C LYS A 135 -20.83 -3.00 0.22
N GLN A 136 -21.83 -2.52 -0.51
CA GLN A 136 -21.60 -1.65 -1.66
C GLN A 136 -21.09 -0.30 -1.13
N PRO A 137 -20.04 0.28 -1.71
CA PRO A 137 -19.75 1.70 -1.51
C PRO A 137 -20.74 2.52 -2.35
N HIS A 138 -21.41 3.47 -1.69
CA HIS A 138 -22.07 4.57 -2.37
C HIS A 138 -20.98 5.48 -2.97
N PHE A 139 -21.18 5.87 -4.23
CA PHE A 139 -20.44 6.96 -4.87
C PHE A 139 -20.79 8.30 -4.22
#